data_AF-A0A061QVF0-F1
#
_entry.id   AF-A0A061QVF0-F1
#
_cell.length_a   1.000
_cell.length_b   1.000
_cell.length_c   1.000
_cell.angle_alpha   90.00
_cell.angle_beta   90.00
_cell.angle_gamma   90.00
#
_symmetry.space_group_name_H-M   'P 1'
#
loop_
_entity.id
_entity.type
_entity.pdbx_description
1 polymer ?
#
loop_
_entity_poly.entity_id
_entity_poly.type
_entity_poly.pdbx_seq_one_letter_code
_entity_poly.pdbx_strand_id
1 'polypeptide(L)'
;AGGYSAVPEGSVGSCGSLSSGRQSSSKGLREKAPDDLSPEAVRKLQAEVMMRESLPVYAACCHLSVDDAEGALARLRQGHEVVLAAALAMALESPSVDVHVEALARQCEMHGLWELAARMLGKTRIAQEAMELLGARMAASAPDRAAGFYSSLGLKPMQQYAEMAASAQDATQRARFQLLGGDFSGAADTVIKCLAKDLQAGPREPSLQPALERVLSSLPADKLDPGQRSLVLAYAFYIGAAKAVKEGYSCIVRFLVGLAKQQAEQSGTSFAVSPARMDDLASGLKHLSDNEVCLTGSDIPSGANRKATCKSMITGKWIQGPHVMLGGTQMSMSMAEAVMLSHVTAFSPLADGKWLRI
;
A
#
# COMPACT_ATOMS: atom_id res chain seq x y z
N ALA A 1 -27.30 31.66 -57.26
CA ALA A 1 -26.89 33.07 -57.33
C ALA A 1 -26.65 33.57 -55.91
N GLY A 2 -25.47 34.19 -55.67
CA GLY A 2 -25.03 34.82 -54.40
C GLY A 2 -24.49 33.82 -53.36
N GLY A 3 -23.24 33.84 -52.90
CA GLY A 3 -22.17 34.84 -52.94
C GLY A 3 -21.96 35.48 -51.56
N TYR A 4 -21.02 34.95 -50.76
CA TYR A 4 -20.35 35.60 -49.62
C TYR A 4 -19.02 34.83 -49.39
N SER A 5 -17.88 35.35 -49.86
CA SER A 5 -16.93 36.27 -49.20
C SER A 5 -15.95 35.57 -48.25
N ALA A 6 -14.70 35.46 -48.71
CA ALA A 6 -13.49 35.17 -47.93
C ALA A 6 -13.18 36.31 -46.93
N VAL A 7 -12.38 36.10 -45.87
CA VAL A 7 -10.94 36.45 -45.69
C VAL A 7 -10.71 36.52 -44.14
N PRO A 8 -9.50 36.43 -43.51
CA PRO A 8 -8.26 35.65 -43.75
C PRO A 8 -7.76 34.86 -42.50
N GLU A 9 -6.69 34.09 -42.72
CA GLU A 9 -5.78 33.50 -41.71
C GLU A 9 -5.10 34.55 -40.81
N GLY A 10 -5.09 34.28 -39.50
CA GLY A 10 -4.44 35.08 -38.46
C GLY A 10 -3.20 34.39 -37.90
N SER A 11 -2.09 35.13 -37.94
CA SER A 11 -0.70 34.79 -37.62
C SER A 11 -0.41 34.19 -36.24
N VAL A 12 0.57 33.28 -36.24
CA VAL A 12 1.33 32.74 -35.12
C VAL A 12 1.94 33.85 -34.26
N GLY A 13 1.52 33.93 -32.99
CA GLY A 13 2.05 34.87 -32.00
C GLY A 13 3.35 34.39 -31.37
N SER A 14 4.42 35.14 -31.60
CA SER A 14 5.77 34.98 -31.06
C SER A 14 5.83 35.10 -29.54
N CYS A 15 6.64 34.24 -28.92
CA CYS A 15 6.91 34.19 -27.49
C CYS A 15 7.76 35.40 -27.07
N GLY A 16 7.21 36.23 -26.18
CA GLY A 16 7.87 37.40 -25.62
C GLY A 16 8.96 37.04 -24.62
N SER A 17 10.20 37.37 -24.98
CA SER A 17 11.38 37.38 -24.12
C SER A 17 11.29 38.48 -23.06
N LEU A 18 11.31 38.11 -21.78
CA LEU A 18 11.56 39.03 -20.66
C LEU A 18 12.92 38.69 -20.03
N SER A 19 13.94 39.39 -20.52
CA SER A 19 15.25 39.51 -19.88
C SER A 19 15.16 40.44 -18.67
N SER A 20 15.46 39.94 -17.47
CA SER A 20 15.97 40.80 -16.40
C SER A 20 17.13 40.10 -15.71
N GLY A 21 18.29 40.74 -15.77
CA GLY A 21 19.54 40.22 -15.26
C GLY A 21 19.62 40.29 -13.74
N ARG A 22 20.13 39.21 -13.16
CA ARG A 22 20.97 39.26 -11.96
C ARG A 22 22.22 38.44 -12.24
N GLN A 23 23.31 39.14 -12.57
CA GLN A 23 24.64 38.59 -12.50
C GLN A 23 25.02 38.44 -11.02
N SER A 24 25.16 37.21 -10.56
CA SER A 24 25.94 36.90 -9.37
C SER A 24 26.96 35.83 -9.74
N SER A 25 28.20 36.27 -9.85
CA SER A 25 29.40 35.47 -10.07
C SER A 25 29.45 34.28 -9.11
N SER A 26 29.47 33.06 -9.65
CA SER A 26 30.06 31.91 -8.96
C SER A 26 31.14 31.33 -9.88
N LYS A 27 32.38 31.42 -9.39
CA LYS A 27 33.57 30.83 -9.98
C LYS A 27 33.40 29.32 -10.03
N GLY A 28 33.95 28.72 -11.08
CA GLY A 28 33.68 27.36 -11.48
C GLY A 28 34.04 26.31 -10.45
N LEU A 29 33.07 25.43 -10.21
CA LEU A 29 33.28 24.00 -10.11
C LEU A 29 32.52 23.41 -11.29
N ARG A 30 33.16 23.40 -12.47
CA ARG A 30 32.69 22.59 -13.59
C ARG A 30 33.11 21.17 -13.24
N GLU A 31 32.35 20.55 -12.35
CA GLU A 31 32.41 19.12 -12.11
C GLU A 31 32.22 18.46 -13.48
N LYS A 32 33.23 17.69 -13.92
CA LYS A 32 33.17 17.01 -15.21
C LYS A 32 31.89 16.18 -15.22
N ALA A 33 30.98 16.49 -16.14
CA ALA A 33 29.82 15.64 -16.39
C ALA A 33 30.35 14.22 -16.64
N PRO A 34 29.80 13.18 -15.97
CA PRO A 34 30.18 11.81 -16.29
C PRO A 34 29.86 11.58 -17.77
N ASP A 35 30.87 11.27 -18.57
CA ASP A 35 30.79 11.23 -20.05
C ASP A 35 29.91 10.08 -20.60
N ASP A 36 29.16 9.34 -19.77
CA ASP A 36 28.28 8.23 -20.20
C ASP A 36 26.96 8.16 -19.39
N LEU A 37 26.27 9.28 -19.16
CA LEU A 37 24.91 9.23 -18.60
C LEU A 37 23.91 8.83 -19.71
N SER A 38 23.52 7.55 -19.72
CA SER A 38 22.47 7.05 -20.60
C SER A 38 21.18 7.87 -20.44
N PRO A 39 20.34 8.01 -21.49
CA PRO A 39 19.05 8.68 -21.39
C PRO A 39 18.19 8.13 -20.25
N GLU A 40 18.28 6.82 -19.98
CA GLU A 40 17.63 6.15 -18.84
C GLU A 40 18.11 6.68 -17.49
N ALA A 41 19.43 6.81 -17.29
CA ALA A 41 20.00 7.31 -16.03
C ALA A 41 19.57 8.76 -15.75
N VAL A 42 19.58 9.60 -16.79
CA VAL A 42 19.12 10.99 -16.69
C VAL A 42 17.64 11.05 -16.30
N ARG A 43 16.79 10.24 -16.93
CA ARG A 43 15.35 10.23 -16.65
C ARG A 43 15.03 9.70 -15.26
N LYS A 44 15.77 8.70 -14.76
CA LYS A 44 15.63 8.21 -13.39
C LYS A 44 15.99 9.28 -12.35
N LEU A 45 17.09 10.02 -12.57
CA LEU A 45 17.46 11.14 -11.70
C LEU A 45 16.43 12.28 -11.74
N GLN A 46 15.90 12.60 -12.92
CA GLN A 46 14.81 13.57 -13.03
C GLN A 46 13.56 13.12 -12.28
N ALA A 47 13.20 11.84 -12.35
CA ALA A 47 12.08 11.29 -11.60
C ALA A 47 12.26 11.44 -10.09
N GLU A 48 13.48 11.24 -9.58
CA GLU A 48 13.79 11.47 -8.16
C GLU A 48 13.62 12.93 -7.75
N VAL A 49 14.04 13.88 -8.58
CA VAL A 49 13.82 15.31 -8.35
C VAL A 49 12.33 15.63 -8.31
N MET A 50 11.56 15.13 -9.29
CA MET A 50 10.11 15.33 -9.34
C MET A 50 9.40 14.72 -8.13
N MET A 51 9.84 13.56 -7.65
CA MET A 51 9.30 12.97 -6.43
C MET A 51 9.54 13.87 -5.20
N ARG A 52 10.75 14.42 -5.05
CA ARG A 52 11.07 15.36 -3.96
C ARG A 52 10.22 16.63 -4.02
N GLU A 53 9.80 17.03 -5.21
CA GLU A 53 8.89 18.17 -5.41
C GLU A 53 7.40 17.78 -5.24
N SER A 54 7.10 16.55 -4.79
CA SER A 54 5.74 16.01 -4.67
C SER A 54 4.96 15.95 -5.99
N LEU A 55 5.66 15.69 -7.10
CA LEU A 55 5.11 15.60 -8.46
C LEU A 55 5.16 14.15 -9.00
N PRO A 56 4.43 13.20 -8.39
CA PRO A 56 4.53 11.78 -8.73
C PRO A 56 4.10 11.44 -10.15
N VAL A 57 3.15 12.20 -10.72
CA VAL A 57 2.72 12.02 -12.12
C VAL A 57 3.85 12.39 -13.09
N TYR A 58 4.54 13.50 -12.84
CA TYR A 58 5.69 13.89 -13.66
C TYR A 58 6.86 12.92 -13.50
N ALA A 59 7.11 12.44 -12.28
CA ALA A 59 8.08 11.38 -12.03
C ALA A 59 7.75 10.10 -12.81
N ALA A 60 6.46 9.71 -12.86
CA ALA A 60 6.02 8.58 -13.67
C ALA A 60 6.22 8.81 -15.17
N CYS A 61 5.93 10.02 -15.67
CA CYS A 61 6.20 10.38 -17.07
C CYS A 61 7.69 10.29 -17.44
N CYS A 62 8.61 10.61 -16.51
CA CYS A 62 10.04 10.41 -16.72
C CYS A 62 10.39 8.93 -16.97
N HIS A 63 9.83 8.02 -16.19
CA HIS A 63 10.02 6.58 -16.40
C HIS A 63 9.36 6.08 -17.69
N LEU A 64 8.13 6.50 -18.00
CA LEU A 64 7.44 6.15 -19.25
C LEU A 64 8.20 6.63 -20.50
N SER A 65 8.90 7.75 -20.42
CA SER A 65 9.66 8.27 -21.56
C SER A 65 10.88 7.43 -21.96
N VAL A 66 11.26 6.46 -21.11
CA VAL A 66 12.30 5.47 -21.37
C VAL A 66 11.75 4.04 -21.30
N ASP A 67 10.45 3.89 -21.55
CA ASP A 67 9.72 2.61 -21.58
C ASP A 67 9.78 1.80 -20.27
N ASP A 68 10.03 2.48 -19.14
CA ASP A 68 10.05 1.87 -17.81
C ASP A 68 8.66 1.93 -17.17
N ALA A 69 7.76 1.03 -17.60
CA ALA A 69 6.39 0.97 -17.10
C ALA A 69 6.32 0.66 -15.59
N GLU A 70 7.12 -0.28 -15.10
CA GLU A 70 7.12 -0.66 -13.68
C GLU A 70 7.68 0.45 -12.79
N GLY A 71 8.72 1.15 -13.25
CA GLY A 71 9.22 2.35 -12.58
C GLY A 71 8.16 3.45 -12.49
N ALA A 72 7.40 3.68 -13.57
CA ALA A 72 6.30 4.64 -13.57
C ALA A 72 5.20 4.26 -12.56
N LEU A 73 4.78 3.00 -12.56
CA LEU A 73 3.79 2.47 -11.62
C LEU A 73 4.26 2.55 -10.16
N ALA A 74 5.56 2.34 -9.90
CA ALA A 74 6.15 2.51 -8.59
C ALA A 74 6.07 3.98 -8.12
N ARG A 75 6.37 4.96 -8.98
CA ARG A 75 6.25 6.40 -8.64
C ARG A 75 4.81 6.82 -8.36
N LEU A 76 3.85 6.35 -9.16
CA LEU A 76 2.44 6.65 -8.92
C LEU A 76 1.96 6.09 -7.59
N ARG A 77 2.32 4.84 -7.27
CA ARG A 77 2.03 4.22 -5.98
C ARG A 77 2.69 4.97 -4.83
N GLN A 78 3.96 5.37 -4.98
CA GLN A 78 4.68 6.20 -4.00
C GLN A 78 4.03 7.57 -3.80
N GLY A 79 3.38 8.13 -4.82
CA GLY A 79 2.58 9.35 -4.74
C GLY A 79 1.15 9.15 -4.23
N HIS A 80 0.76 7.94 -3.85
CA HIS A 80 -0.62 7.56 -3.52
C HIS A 80 -1.65 7.80 -4.66
N GLU A 81 -1.20 7.83 -5.91
CA GLU A 81 -2.03 7.98 -7.11
C GLU A 81 -2.61 6.63 -7.55
N VAL A 82 -3.36 5.97 -6.66
CA VAL A 82 -3.80 4.56 -6.81
C VAL A 82 -4.70 4.36 -8.02
N VAL A 83 -5.62 5.29 -8.29
CA VAL A 83 -6.52 5.22 -9.45
C VAL A 83 -5.73 5.30 -10.75
N LEU A 84 -4.78 6.24 -10.84
CA LEU A 84 -3.95 6.42 -12.02
C LEU A 84 -3.00 5.23 -12.22
N ALA A 85 -2.42 4.71 -11.14
CA ALA A 85 -1.58 3.51 -11.18
C ALA A 85 -2.35 2.29 -11.71
N ALA A 86 -3.57 2.03 -11.20
CA ALA A 86 -4.41 0.94 -11.69
C ALA A 86 -4.82 1.14 -13.16
N ALA A 87 -5.21 2.36 -13.54
CA ALA A 87 -5.59 2.69 -14.91
C ALA A 87 -4.41 2.47 -15.88
N LEU A 88 -3.22 2.94 -15.52
CA LEU A 88 -2.01 2.78 -16.31
C LEU A 88 -1.60 1.30 -16.41
N ALA A 89 -1.63 0.56 -15.29
CA ALA A 89 -1.27 -0.86 -15.27
C ALA A 89 -2.20 -1.69 -16.16
N MET A 90 -3.51 -1.40 -16.16
CA MET A 90 -4.46 -2.04 -17.07
C MET A 90 -4.21 -1.65 -18.54
N ALA A 91 -3.95 -0.37 -18.82
CA ALA A 91 -3.73 0.12 -20.19
C ALA A 91 -2.44 -0.43 -20.82
N LEU A 92 -1.41 -0.66 -20.01
CA LEU A 92 -0.12 -1.23 -20.43
C LEU A 92 -0.06 -2.76 -20.30
N GLU A 93 -1.14 -3.41 -19.85
CA GLU A 93 -1.18 -4.85 -19.56
C GLU A 93 -0.01 -5.33 -18.67
N SER A 94 0.38 -4.48 -17.70
CA SER A 94 1.55 -4.70 -16.87
C SER A 94 1.47 -6.04 -16.11
N PRO A 95 2.60 -6.73 -15.92
CA PRO A 95 2.66 -7.94 -15.11
C PRO A 95 2.22 -7.72 -13.66
N SER A 96 2.30 -6.50 -13.13
CA SER A 96 1.93 -6.14 -11.76
C SER A 96 0.50 -5.58 -11.63
N VAL A 97 -0.32 -5.66 -12.69
CA VAL A 97 -1.70 -5.15 -12.73
C VAL A 97 -2.54 -5.59 -11.51
N ASP A 98 -2.39 -6.84 -11.07
CA ASP A 98 -3.16 -7.40 -9.96
C ASP A 98 -2.92 -6.60 -8.66
N VAL A 99 -1.67 -6.22 -8.38
CA VAL A 99 -1.30 -5.46 -7.16
C VAL A 99 -1.95 -4.08 -7.16
N HIS A 100 -1.94 -3.41 -8.30
CA HIS A 100 -2.49 -2.07 -8.44
C HIS A 100 -4.02 -2.05 -8.38
N VAL A 101 -4.66 -3.06 -8.99
CA VAL A 101 -6.12 -3.20 -8.98
C VAL A 101 -6.62 -3.65 -7.59
N GLU A 102 -5.89 -4.51 -6.88
CA GLU A 102 -6.18 -4.86 -5.49
C GLU A 102 -6.12 -3.63 -4.56
N ALA A 103 -5.10 -2.78 -4.71
CA ALA A 103 -5.00 -1.53 -3.94
C ALA A 103 -6.18 -0.59 -4.20
N LEU A 104 -6.61 -0.44 -5.46
CA LEU A 104 -7.79 0.33 -5.81
C LEU A 104 -9.07 -0.28 -5.23
N ALA A 105 -9.21 -1.61 -5.30
CA ALA A 105 -10.35 -2.32 -4.73
C ALA A 105 -10.45 -2.08 -3.22
N ARG A 106 -9.33 -2.14 -2.48
CA ARG A 106 -9.29 -1.82 -1.05
C ARG A 106 -9.75 -0.40 -0.73
N GLN A 107 -9.35 0.60 -1.54
CA GLN A 107 -9.89 1.96 -1.39
C GLN A 107 -11.40 2.02 -1.65
N CYS A 108 -11.90 1.29 -2.65
CA CYS A 108 -13.33 1.20 -2.92
C CYS A 108 -14.10 0.61 -1.73
N GLU A 109 -13.57 -0.44 -1.08
CA GLU A 109 -14.15 -1.04 0.12
C GLU A 109 -14.32 -0.02 1.26
N MET A 110 -13.30 0.80 1.52
CA MET A 110 -13.36 1.86 2.54
C MET A 110 -14.46 2.88 2.28
N HIS A 111 -14.70 3.21 1.02
CA HIS A 111 -15.77 4.13 0.61
C HIS A 111 -17.14 3.44 0.46
N GLY A 112 -17.24 2.15 0.79
CA GLY A 112 -18.48 1.37 0.68
C GLY A 112 -18.87 1.02 -0.76
N LEU A 113 -17.96 1.18 -1.73
CA LEU A 113 -18.15 0.94 -3.16
C LEU A 113 -17.85 -0.51 -3.54
N TRP A 114 -18.49 -1.46 -2.86
CA TRP A 114 -18.21 -2.91 -2.98
C TRP A 114 -18.41 -3.47 -4.39
N GLU A 115 -19.46 -3.04 -5.09
CA GLU A 115 -19.74 -3.46 -6.48
C GLU A 115 -18.68 -2.94 -7.47
N LEU A 116 -18.11 -1.76 -7.20
CA LEU A 116 -17.01 -1.24 -8.00
C LEU A 116 -15.74 -2.03 -7.73
N ALA A 117 -15.44 -2.33 -6.46
CA ALA A 117 -14.32 -3.18 -6.07
C ALA A 117 -14.38 -4.54 -6.78
N ALA A 118 -15.55 -5.18 -6.74
CA ALA A 118 -15.82 -6.45 -7.42
C ALA A 118 -15.57 -6.37 -8.94
N ARG A 119 -16.08 -5.32 -9.58
CA ARG A 119 -15.89 -5.09 -11.02
C ARG A 119 -14.43 -4.88 -11.40
N MET A 120 -13.67 -4.19 -10.54
CA MET A 120 -12.25 -3.97 -10.76
C MET A 120 -11.46 -5.28 -10.59
N LEU A 121 -11.69 -6.01 -9.50
CA LEU A 121 -11.05 -7.32 -9.26
C LEU A 121 -11.37 -8.35 -10.35
N GLY A 122 -12.57 -8.30 -10.93
CA GLY A 122 -12.95 -9.15 -12.06
C GLY A 122 -12.07 -8.99 -13.32
N LYS A 123 -11.27 -7.93 -13.41
CA LYS A 123 -10.31 -7.70 -14.52
C LYS A 123 -8.91 -8.23 -14.24
N THR A 124 -8.67 -8.80 -13.06
CA THR A 124 -7.36 -9.33 -12.64
C THR A 124 -7.17 -10.79 -13.04
N ARG A 125 -5.92 -11.26 -13.04
CA ARG A 125 -5.60 -12.67 -13.31
C ARG A 125 -6.01 -13.59 -12.15
N ILE A 126 -6.19 -12.99 -10.97
CA ILE A 126 -6.56 -13.64 -9.71
C ILE A 126 -8.03 -13.39 -9.34
N ALA A 127 -8.87 -13.04 -10.32
CA ALA A 127 -10.24 -12.61 -10.11
C ALA A 127 -11.03 -13.53 -9.16
N GLN A 128 -10.95 -14.85 -9.33
CA GLN A 128 -11.70 -15.79 -8.49
C GLN A 128 -11.31 -15.68 -7.00
N GLU A 129 -10.01 -15.76 -6.68
CA GLU A 129 -9.52 -15.68 -5.30
C GLU A 129 -9.78 -14.30 -4.70
N ALA A 130 -9.56 -13.23 -5.47
CA ALA A 130 -9.76 -11.87 -4.99
C ALA A 130 -11.23 -11.56 -4.69
N MET A 131 -12.15 -12.07 -5.52
CA MET A 131 -13.60 -11.91 -5.35
C MET A 131 -14.12 -12.73 -4.17
N GLU A 132 -13.62 -13.95 -3.99
CA GLU A 132 -13.87 -14.76 -2.80
C GLU A 132 -13.48 -13.99 -1.53
N LEU A 133 -12.26 -13.47 -1.47
CA LEU A 133 -11.78 -12.71 -0.30
C LEU A 133 -12.54 -11.39 -0.10
N LEU A 134 -12.96 -10.71 -1.17
CA LEU A 134 -13.85 -9.55 -1.09
C LEU A 134 -15.18 -9.92 -0.43
N GLY A 135 -15.76 -11.05 -0.82
CA GLY A 135 -16.97 -11.60 -0.20
C GLY A 135 -16.79 -11.88 1.29
N ALA A 136 -15.66 -12.47 1.69
CA ALA A 136 -15.34 -12.71 3.10
C ALA A 136 -15.24 -11.41 3.91
N ARG A 137 -14.59 -10.37 3.36
CA ARG A 137 -14.51 -9.04 4.01
C ARG A 137 -15.87 -8.36 4.12
N MET A 138 -16.71 -8.49 3.10
CA MET A 138 -18.10 -8.04 3.14
C MET A 138 -18.92 -8.72 4.23
N ALA A 139 -18.81 -10.04 4.34
CA ALA A 139 -19.47 -10.81 5.39
C ALA A 139 -18.97 -10.42 6.79
N ALA A 140 -17.69 -10.08 6.91
CA ALA A 140 -17.14 -9.56 8.15
C ALA A 140 -17.70 -8.17 8.50
N SER A 141 -17.80 -7.26 7.52
CA SER A 141 -18.24 -5.88 7.77
C SER A 141 -19.75 -5.70 7.87
N ALA A 142 -20.54 -6.45 7.10
CA ALA A 142 -21.99 -6.29 6.98
C ALA A 142 -22.66 -7.67 6.75
N PRO A 143 -22.84 -8.49 7.81
CA PRO A 143 -23.33 -9.86 7.68
C PRO A 143 -24.71 -9.95 7.01
N ASP A 144 -25.60 -8.99 7.28
CA ASP A 144 -26.96 -8.97 6.73
C ASP A 144 -26.99 -8.83 5.19
N ARG A 145 -25.97 -8.18 4.61
CA ARG A 145 -25.85 -7.98 3.16
C ARG A 145 -25.04 -9.07 2.46
N ALA A 146 -24.42 -9.97 3.23
CA ALA A 146 -23.46 -10.93 2.70
C ALA A 146 -24.11 -11.95 1.75
N ALA A 147 -25.26 -12.51 2.09
CA ALA A 147 -25.92 -13.53 1.25
C ALA A 147 -26.30 -13.00 -0.15
N GLY A 148 -26.84 -11.77 -0.20
CA GLY A 148 -27.16 -11.09 -1.45
C GLY A 148 -25.91 -10.76 -2.26
N PHE A 149 -24.83 -10.34 -1.60
CA PHE A 149 -23.56 -10.04 -2.25
C PHE A 149 -22.87 -11.30 -2.81
N TYR A 150 -22.89 -12.42 -2.09
CA TYR A 150 -22.37 -13.69 -2.63
C TYR A 150 -23.11 -14.10 -3.90
N SER A 151 -24.42 -13.91 -3.92
CA SER A 151 -25.24 -14.19 -5.10
C SER A 151 -24.93 -13.23 -6.26
N SER A 152 -24.70 -11.93 -6.01
CA SER A 152 -24.31 -10.97 -7.05
C SER A 152 -22.93 -11.28 -7.64
N LEU A 153 -22.02 -11.83 -6.83
CA LEU A 153 -20.70 -12.26 -7.29
C LEU A 153 -20.68 -13.66 -7.94
N GLY A 154 -21.81 -14.38 -7.96
CA GLY A 154 -21.88 -15.75 -8.45
C GLY A 154 -21.13 -16.77 -7.58
N LEU A 155 -20.92 -16.45 -6.29
CA LEU A 155 -20.23 -17.31 -5.33
C LEU A 155 -21.19 -18.33 -4.72
N LYS A 156 -20.65 -19.47 -4.29
CA LYS A 156 -21.39 -20.51 -3.57
C LYS A 156 -21.87 -19.99 -2.20
N PRO A 157 -22.98 -20.49 -1.65
CA PRO A 157 -23.42 -20.13 -0.31
C PRO A 157 -22.40 -20.54 0.76
N MET A 158 -22.37 -19.80 1.87
CA MET A 158 -21.39 -19.97 2.97
C MET A 158 -21.31 -21.41 3.50
N GLN A 159 -22.44 -22.12 3.58
CA GLN A 159 -22.50 -23.52 4.04
C GLN A 159 -21.65 -24.46 3.18
N GLN A 160 -21.67 -24.29 1.86
CA GLN A 160 -20.89 -25.12 0.95
C GLN A 160 -19.38 -24.85 1.10
N TYR A 161 -19.00 -23.60 1.41
CA TYR A 161 -17.60 -23.29 1.70
C TYR A 161 -17.12 -23.93 3.01
N ALA A 162 -17.98 -24.07 4.02
CA ALA A 162 -17.64 -24.81 5.23
C ALA A 162 -17.33 -26.30 4.95
N GLU A 163 -18.11 -26.95 4.08
CA GLU A 163 -17.86 -28.33 3.64
C GLU A 163 -16.57 -28.45 2.81
N MET A 164 -16.33 -27.48 1.92
CA MET A 164 -15.10 -27.39 1.12
C MET A 164 -13.87 -27.17 2.01
N ALA A 165 -14.00 -26.40 3.09
CA ALA A 165 -12.93 -26.21 4.07
C ALA A 165 -12.56 -27.54 4.76
N ALA A 166 -13.56 -28.34 5.16
CA ALA A 166 -13.32 -29.62 5.81
C ALA A 166 -12.62 -30.64 4.89
N SER A 167 -12.86 -30.56 3.58
CA SER A 167 -12.28 -31.46 2.58
C SER A 167 -10.99 -30.96 1.93
N ALA A 168 -10.62 -29.70 2.13
CA ALA A 168 -9.39 -29.13 1.57
C ALA A 168 -8.14 -29.79 2.17
N GLN A 169 -7.21 -30.21 1.31
CA GLN A 169 -5.92 -30.79 1.73
C GLN A 169 -4.88 -29.70 2.03
N ASP A 170 -4.83 -28.67 1.17
CA ASP A 170 -3.94 -27.53 1.34
C ASP A 170 -4.43 -26.59 2.45
N ALA A 171 -3.52 -26.17 3.32
CA ALA A 171 -3.83 -25.35 4.48
C ALA A 171 -4.19 -23.91 4.09
N THR A 172 -3.58 -23.36 3.04
CA THR A 172 -3.90 -22.01 2.53
C THR A 172 -5.30 -21.98 1.93
N GLN A 173 -5.65 -22.99 1.12
CA GLN A 173 -7.02 -23.15 0.60
C GLN A 173 -8.04 -23.39 1.72
N ARG A 174 -7.71 -24.21 2.72
CA ARG A 174 -8.56 -24.44 3.89
C ARG A 174 -8.87 -23.13 4.62
N ALA A 175 -7.85 -22.34 4.94
CA ALA A 175 -8.03 -21.05 5.60
C ALA A 175 -8.91 -20.09 4.78
N ARG A 176 -8.73 -20.07 3.45
CA ARG A 176 -9.58 -19.27 2.54
C ARG A 176 -11.05 -19.71 2.58
N PHE A 177 -11.32 -21.00 2.54
CA PHE A 177 -12.70 -21.52 2.63
C PHE A 177 -13.33 -21.33 4.01
N GLN A 178 -12.54 -21.42 5.09
CA GLN A 178 -13.01 -21.09 6.45
C GLN A 178 -13.44 -19.62 6.56
N LEU A 179 -12.68 -18.69 5.99
CA LEU A 179 -13.05 -17.28 5.92
C LEU A 179 -14.39 -17.06 5.20
N LEU A 180 -14.58 -17.73 4.06
CA LEU A 180 -15.82 -17.66 3.27
C LEU A 180 -17.01 -18.31 3.99
N GLY A 181 -16.76 -19.34 4.78
CA GLY A 181 -17.76 -20.00 5.62
C GLY A 181 -18.14 -19.21 6.88
N GLY A 182 -17.41 -18.13 7.20
CA GLY A 182 -17.62 -17.32 8.40
C GLY A 182 -16.92 -17.82 9.67
N ASP A 183 -16.11 -18.88 9.56
CA ASP A 183 -15.28 -19.39 10.67
C ASP A 183 -13.93 -18.64 10.72
N PHE A 184 -13.96 -17.45 11.33
CA PHE A 184 -12.77 -16.60 11.44
C PHE A 184 -11.71 -17.16 12.41
N SER A 185 -12.14 -17.83 13.49
CA SER A 185 -11.23 -18.39 14.51
C SER A 185 -10.47 -19.60 13.94
N GLY A 186 -11.17 -20.52 13.27
CA GLY A 186 -10.54 -21.66 12.61
C GLY A 186 -9.62 -21.24 11.45
N ALA A 187 -10.00 -20.20 10.70
CA ALA A 187 -9.14 -19.61 9.67
C ALA A 187 -7.86 -19.01 10.28
N ALA A 188 -7.98 -18.24 11.37
CA ALA A 188 -6.85 -17.62 12.05
C ALA A 188 -5.87 -18.69 12.57
N ASP A 189 -6.36 -19.75 13.20
CA ASP A 189 -5.51 -20.85 13.69
C ASP A 189 -4.77 -21.55 12.55
N THR A 190 -5.44 -21.79 11.42
CA THR A 190 -4.82 -22.41 10.25
C THR A 190 -3.70 -21.52 9.69
N VAL A 191 -3.96 -20.20 9.57
CA VAL A 191 -2.97 -19.22 9.11
C VAL A 191 -1.79 -19.14 10.07
N ILE A 192 -2.04 -19.03 11.38
CA ILE A 192 -1.00 -18.99 12.42
C ILE A 192 -0.10 -20.24 12.33
N LYS A 193 -0.69 -21.43 12.19
CA LYS A 193 0.07 -22.69 12.06
C LYS A 193 0.93 -22.71 10.80
N CYS A 194 0.41 -22.25 9.67
CA CYS A 194 1.17 -22.15 8.43
C CYS A 194 2.33 -21.16 8.56
N LEU A 195 2.05 -19.95 9.06
CA LEU A 195 3.06 -18.91 9.25
C LEU A 195 4.15 -19.36 10.24
N ALA A 196 3.77 -20.01 11.33
CA ALA A 196 4.73 -20.54 12.29
C ALA A 196 5.68 -21.56 11.64
N LYS A 197 5.14 -22.48 10.82
CA LYS A 197 5.93 -23.48 10.09
C LYS A 197 6.84 -22.83 9.05
N ASP A 198 6.32 -21.92 8.24
CA ASP A 198 7.07 -21.25 7.18
C ASP A 198 8.18 -20.37 7.74
N LEU A 199 7.94 -19.68 8.85
CA LEU A 199 8.93 -18.80 9.47
C LEU A 199 9.98 -19.58 10.28
N GLN A 200 9.66 -20.77 10.79
CA GLN A 200 10.64 -21.66 11.42
C GLN A 200 11.56 -22.35 10.40
N ALA A 201 10.99 -22.80 9.28
CA ALA A 201 11.73 -23.53 8.24
C ALA A 201 12.40 -22.61 7.20
N GLY A 202 11.92 -21.37 7.08
CA GLY A 202 12.26 -20.48 5.97
C GLY A 202 13.53 -19.65 6.17
N PRO A 203 13.99 -18.99 5.09
CA PRO A 203 15.10 -18.05 5.13
C PRO A 203 14.85 -16.88 6.09
N ARG A 204 15.92 -16.10 6.36
CA ARG A 204 15.86 -14.95 7.29
C ARG A 204 14.80 -13.92 6.85
N GLU A 205 14.61 -13.75 5.54
CA GLU A 205 13.52 -12.97 4.95
C GLU A 205 12.22 -13.78 4.84
N PRO A 206 11.07 -13.24 5.27
CA PRO A 206 9.78 -13.90 5.10
C PRO A 206 9.38 -13.89 3.61
N SER A 207 9.64 -14.99 2.90
CA SER A 207 9.07 -15.26 1.58
C SER A 207 7.77 -16.05 1.77
N LEU A 208 6.67 -15.33 1.96
CA LEU A 208 5.35 -15.95 2.10
C LEU A 208 4.73 -16.22 0.74
N GLN A 209 3.93 -17.29 0.68
CA GLN A 209 3.06 -17.52 -0.47
C GLN A 209 2.07 -16.35 -0.60
N PRO A 210 1.94 -15.70 -1.78
CA PRO A 210 1.04 -14.56 -1.96
C PRO A 210 -0.41 -14.85 -1.54
N ALA A 211 -0.89 -16.07 -1.77
CA ALA A 211 -2.23 -16.49 -1.36
C ALA A 211 -2.42 -16.49 0.17
N LEU A 212 -1.44 -16.97 0.93
CA LEU A 212 -1.50 -16.97 2.40
C LEU A 212 -1.50 -15.54 2.96
N GLU A 213 -0.73 -14.66 2.33
CA GLU A 213 -0.73 -13.25 2.69
C GLU A 213 -2.08 -12.57 2.41
N ARG A 214 -2.71 -12.84 1.27
CA ARG A 214 -4.04 -12.30 0.98
C ARG A 214 -5.09 -12.76 1.99
N VAL A 215 -5.03 -14.04 2.40
CA VAL A 215 -5.88 -14.59 3.47
C VAL A 215 -5.62 -13.87 4.79
N LEU A 216 -4.35 -13.71 5.21
CA LEU A 216 -3.97 -12.95 6.41
C LEU A 216 -4.52 -11.52 6.38
N SER A 217 -4.39 -10.85 5.23
CA SER A 217 -4.86 -9.47 5.01
C SER A 217 -6.38 -9.32 5.00
N SER A 218 -7.12 -10.42 4.96
CA SER A 218 -8.59 -10.45 4.90
C SER A 218 -9.23 -10.89 6.22
N LEU A 219 -8.43 -11.28 7.21
CA LEU A 219 -8.93 -11.66 8.54
C LEU A 219 -9.50 -10.45 9.29
N PRO A 220 -10.74 -10.52 9.81
CA PRO A 220 -11.31 -9.44 10.61
C PRO A 220 -10.78 -9.50 12.05
N ALA A 221 -9.80 -8.66 12.37
CA ALA A 221 -9.15 -8.63 13.69
C ALA A 221 -10.13 -8.37 14.87
N ASP A 222 -11.27 -7.74 14.63
CA ASP A 222 -12.26 -7.43 15.69
C ASP A 222 -13.16 -8.61 16.08
N LYS A 223 -13.21 -9.64 15.24
CA LYS A 223 -14.01 -10.84 15.49
C LYS A 223 -13.18 -12.00 16.04
N LEU A 224 -11.88 -11.80 16.24
CA LEU A 224 -10.96 -12.82 16.75
C LEU A 224 -10.85 -12.73 18.26
N ASP A 225 -10.59 -13.88 18.88
CA ASP A 225 -10.27 -13.95 20.31
C ASP A 225 -9.01 -13.12 20.62
N PRO A 226 -8.90 -12.48 21.79
CA PRO A 226 -7.78 -11.57 22.10
C PRO A 226 -6.38 -12.19 21.89
N GLY A 227 -6.21 -13.47 22.24
CA GLY A 227 -4.94 -14.19 22.03
C GLY A 227 -4.63 -14.40 20.54
N GLN A 228 -5.60 -14.89 19.77
CA GLN A 228 -5.47 -15.08 18.32
C GLN A 228 -5.27 -13.74 17.60
N ARG A 229 -6.04 -12.72 17.96
CA ARG A 229 -5.92 -11.34 17.44
C ARG A 229 -4.50 -10.83 17.61
N SER A 230 -3.96 -10.90 18.82
CA SER A 230 -2.62 -10.41 19.11
C SER A 230 -1.57 -11.16 18.29
N LEU A 231 -1.69 -12.48 18.15
CA LEU A 231 -0.74 -13.28 17.39
C LEU A 231 -0.83 -13.02 15.87
N VAL A 232 -2.04 -12.90 15.31
CA VAL A 232 -2.27 -12.52 13.90
C VAL A 232 -1.67 -11.15 13.60
N LEU A 233 -1.90 -10.17 14.49
CA LEU A 233 -1.33 -8.83 14.35
C LEU A 233 0.21 -8.86 14.46
N ALA A 234 0.77 -9.65 15.38
CA ALA A 234 2.22 -9.81 15.50
C ALA A 234 2.85 -10.31 14.20
N TYR A 235 2.27 -11.35 13.59
CA TYR A 235 2.73 -11.83 12.29
C TYR A 235 2.55 -10.77 11.19
N ALA A 236 1.39 -10.12 11.12
CA ALA A 236 1.13 -9.11 10.10
C ALA A 236 2.11 -7.92 10.18
N PHE A 237 2.46 -7.46 11.39
CA PHE A 237 3.45 -6.40 11.57
C PHE A 237 4.86 -6.86 11.26
N TYR A 238 5.23 -8.09 11.61
CA TYR A 238 6.54 -8.64 11.26
C TYR A 238 6.71 -8.76 9.73
N ILE A 239 5.69 -9.28 9.03
CA ILE A 239 5.68 -9.39 7.57
C ILE A 239 5.69 -7.98 6.94
N GLY A 240 4.88 -7.07 7.47
CA GLY A 240 4.87 -5.67 7.04
C GLY A 240 6.21 -4.98 7.24
N ALA A 241 6.93 -5.25 8.33
CA ALA A 241 8.27 -4.71 8.55
C ALA A 241 9.26 -5.23 7.49
N ALA A 242 9.19 -6.51 7.15
CA ALA A 242 10.04 -7.07 6.10
C ALA A 242 9.72 -6.48 4.72
N LYS A 243 8.44 -6.24 4.42
CA LYS A 243 8.04 -5.52 3.21
C LYS A 243 8.53 -4.07 3.21
N ALA A 244 8.43 -3.38 4.34
CA ALA A 244 8.93 -2.02 4.48
C ALA A 244 10.44 -1.93 4.23
N VAL A 245 11.22 -2.93 4.66
CA VAL A 245 12.65 -3.02 4.31
C VAL A 245 12.84 -3.16 2.80
N LYS A 246 12.06 -4.01 2.13
CA LYS A 246 12.14 -4.21 0.66
C LYS A 246 11.76 -2.96 -0.13
N GLU A 247 10.76 -2.22 0.34
CA GLU A 247 10.28 -0.98 -0.28
C GLU A 247 11.13 0.25 0.09
N GLY A 248 12.07 0.13 1.04
CA GLY A 248 12.92 1.22 1.49
C GLY A 248 12.25 2.20 2.48
N TYR A 249 11.15 1.79 3.14
CA TYR A 249 10.44 2.62 4.11
C TYR A 249 11.10 2.57 5.50
N SER A 250 12.32 3.10 5.59
CA SER A 250 13.19 3.04 6.78
C SER A 250 12.50 3.54 8.07
N CYS A 251 11.65 4.57 7.95
CA CYS A 251 11.04 5.25 9.08
C CYS A 251 9.98 4.40 9.81
N ILE A 252 9.26 3.52 9.10
CA ILE A 252 8.20 2.68 9.68
C ILE A 252 8.68 1.29 10.14
N VAL A 253 9.85 0.82 9.70
CA VAL A 253 10.35 -0.53 10.03
C VAL A 253 10.48 -0.72 11.54
N ARG A 254 11.15 0.20 12.24
CA ARG A 254 11.32 0.09 13.70
C ARG A 254 9.98 0.10 14.43
N PHE A 255 9.06 0.92 13.95
CA PHE A 255 7.72 1.02 14.52
C PHE A 255 6.95 -0.30 14.36
N LEU A 256 6.95 -0.90 13.17
CA LEU A 256 6.30 -2.18 12.91
C LEU A 256 6.93 -3.33 13.71
N VAL A 257 8.26 -3.36 13.84
CA VAL A 257 8.94 -4.35 14.69
C VAL A 257 8.56 -4.17 16.17
N GLY A 258 8.47 -2.93 16.66
CA GLY A 258 8.03 -2.63 18.01
C GLY A 258 6.60 -3.11 18.27
N LEU A 259 5.68 -2.86 17.34
CA LEU A 259 4.31 -3.37 17.41
C LEU A 259 4.25 -4.89 17.39
N ALA A 260 5.05 -5.55 16.53
CA ALA A 260 5.11 -7.00 16.47
C ALA A 260 5.54 -7.61 17.82
N LYS A 261 6.56 -7.02 18.47
CA LYS A 261 7.02 -7.43 19.81
C LYS A 261 5.93 -7.27 20.86
N GLN A 262 5.30 -6.10 20.91
CA GLN A 262 4.23 -5.81 21.87
C GLN A 262 3.06 -6.79 21.72
N GLN A 263 2.63 -7.07 20.49
CA GLN A 263 1.54 -8.01 20.23
C GLN A 263 1.93 -9.46 20.51
N ALA A 264 3.18 -9.85 20.26
CA ALA A 264 3.69 -11.18 20.60
C ALA A 264 3.66 -11.41 22.13
N GLU A 265 4.06 -10.41 22.92
CA GLU A 265 4.01 -10.45 24.39
C GLU A 265 2.57 -10.52 24.92
N GLN A 266 1.66 -9.75 24.33
CA GLN A 266 0.24 -9.74 24.71
C GLN A 266 -0.50 -11.04 24.39
N SER A 267 -0.05 -11.79 23.39
CA SER A 267 -0.74 -13.02 22.96
C SER A 267 -0.65 -14.16 23.99
N GLY A 268 0.33 -14.14 24.90
CA GLY A 268 0.58 -15.20 25.87
C GLY A 268 0.96 -16.57 25.27
N THR A 269 1.14 -16.65 23.95
CA THR A 269 1.45 -17.87 23.20
C THR A 269 2.81 -17.77 22.50
N SER A 270 3.40 -18.91 22.17
CA SER A 270 4.73 -18.94 21.54
C SER A 270 4.70 -18.35 20.14
N PHE A 271 5.29 -17.17 19.97
CA PHE A 271 5.55 -16.56 18.67
C PHE A 271 6.73 -17.25 17.99
N ALA A 272 6.58 -17.64 16.71
CA ALA A 272 7.59 -18.44 16.00
C ALA A 272 8.88 -17.67 15.66
N VAL A 273 8.85 -16.34 15.71
CA VAL A 273 10.00 -15.49 15.40
C VAL A 273 10.69 -15.06 16.70
N SER A 274 11.98 -15.35 16.82
CA SER A 274 12.75 -14.95 18.00
C SER A 274 12.95 -13.43 18.08
N PRO A 275 13.08 -12.85 19.29
CA PRO A 275 13.39 -11.43 19.46
C PRO A 275 14.66 -10.99 18.70
N ALA A 276 15.69 -11.84 18.67
CA ALA A 276 16.91 -11.59 17.93
C ALA A 276 16.66 -11.41 16.41
N ARG A 277 15.79 -12.23 15.81
CA ARG A 277 15.43 -12.08 14.39
C ARG A 277 14.67 -10.77 14.13
N MET A 278 13.84 -10.33 15.07
CA MET A 278 13.15 -9.04 14.97
C MET A 278 14.13 -7.87 15.06
N ASP A 279 15.11 -7.94 15.96
CA ASP A 279 16.15 -6.92 16.10
C ASP A 279 17.10 -6.87 14.90
N ASP A 280 17.45 -8.03 14.34
CA ASP A 280 18.22 -8.12 13.09
C ASP A 280 17.51 -7.37 11.96
N LEU A 281 16.19 -7.59 11.79
CA LEU A 281 15.39 -6.91 10.78
C LEU A 281 15.37 -5.38 10.98
N ALA A 282 15.23 -4.92 12.22
CA ALA A 282 15.31 -3.50 12.55
C ALA A 282 16.73 -2.91 12.40
N SER A 283 17.78 -3.74 12.50
CA SER A 283 19.17 -3.31 12.35
C SER A 283 19.63 -3.22 10.89
N GLY A 284 18.95 -3.93 9.97
CA GLY A 284 19.18 -3.89 8.51
C GLY A 284 18.95 -2.52 7.86
N LEU A 285 18.43 -1.55 8.63
CA LEU A 285 18.20 -0.17 8.22
C LEU A 285 19.44 0.62 7.81
N LYS A 286 20.66 0.18 8.17
CA LYS A 286 21.91 0.96 7.96
C LYS A 286 22.26 1.22 6.49
N HIS A 287 21.61 0.53 5.56
CA HIS A 287 21.89 0.63 4.12
C HIS A 287 20.66 0.96 3.26
N LEU A 288 19.52 1.30 3.86
CA LEU A 288 18.32 1.61 3.10
C LEU A 288 18.33 3.08 2.65
N SER A 289 17.98 3.31 1.39
CA SER A 289 17.57 4.64 0.92
C SER A 289 16.28 5.03 1.63
N ASP A 290 16.17 6.29 2.09
CA ASP A 290 14.91 6.84 2.60
C ASP A 290 13.93 7.01 1.42
N ASN A 291 13.18 5.95 1.12
CA ASN A 291 12.20 5.97 0.04
C ASN A 291 10.90 6.56 0.58
N GLU A 292 10.90 7.86 0.86
CA GLU A 292 9.75 8.53 1.46
C GLU A 292 8.57 8.62 0.49
N VAL A 293 7.36 8.40 0.99
CA VAL A 293 6.12 8.69 0.25
C VAL A 293 5.95 10.21 0.18
N CYS A 294 5.90 10.75 -1.05
CA CYS A 294 5.73 12.18 -1.28
C CYS A 294 4.30 12.45 -1.74
N LEU A 295 3.54 13.17 -0.91
CA LEU A 295 2.14 13.50 -1.21
C LEU A 295 2.05 14.94 -1.68
N THR A 296 1.23 15.19 -2.69
CA THR A 296 0.95 16.54 -3.17
C THR A 296 0.42 17.40 -2.02
N GLY A 297 1.13 18.49 -1.73
CA GLY A 297 0.74 19.42 -0.66
C GLY A 297 1.05 18.97 0.77
N SER A 298 1.85 17.91 0.98
CA SER A 298 2.31 17.51 2.33
C SER A 298 3.09 18.60 3.06
N ASP A 299 3.76 19.47 2.31
CA ASP A 299 4.62 20.53 2.84
C ASP A 299 3.92 21.89 2.84
N ILE A 300 2.67 21.95 2.36
CA ILE A 300 1.88 23.18 2.37
C ILE A 300 1.24 23.30 3.77
N PRO A 301 1.58 24.33 4.55
CA PRO A 301 0.96 24.54 5.85
C PRO A 301 -0.54 24.76 5.65
N SER A 302 -1.35 23.79 6.08
CA SER A 302 -2.80 23.96 6.07
C SER A 302 -3.17 25.13 6.99
N GLY A 303 -4.20 25.91 6.66
CA GLY A 303 -4.65 27.03 7.50
C GLY A 303 -5.02 26.62 8.94
N ALA A 304 -5.26 25.33 9.18
CA ALA A 304 -5.49 24.73 10.49
C ALA A 304 -4.18 24.55 11.32
N ASN A 305 -3.00 24.61 10.70
CA ASN A 305 -1.69 24.42 11.35
C ASN A 305 -1.18 25.64 12.14
N ARG A 306 -1.94 26.72 12.26
CA ARG A 306 -1.59 27.77 13.24
C ARG A 306 -1.72 27.29 14.69
N LYS A 307 -2.36 26.14 14.97
CA LYS A 307 -2.56 25.63 16.34
C LYS A 307 -2.35 24.12 16.56
N ALA A 308 -2.10 23.29 15.53
CA ALA A 308 -1.97 21.84 15.69
C ALA A 308 -0.50 21.40 15.77
N THR A 309 0.03 21.38 16.99
CA THR A 309 1.32 20.79 17.38
C THR A 309 1.15 19.27 17.53
N CYS A 310 1.06 18.54 16.43
CA CYS A 310 0.93 17.09 16.45
C CYS A 310 2.30 16.46 16.12
N LYS A 311 2.81 15.60 17.01
CA LYS A 311 4.03 14.80 16.75
C LYS A 311 3.64 13.48 16.12
N SER A 312 4.40 13.05 15.13
CA SER A 312 4.30 11.69 14.62
C SER A 312 4.63 10.69 15.73
N MET A 313 3.78 9.69 15.91
CA MET A 313 4.05 8.58 16.81
C MET A 313 5.17 7.65 16.31
N ILE A 314 5.44 7.68 14.99
CA ILE A 314 6.43 6.82 14.35
C ILE A 314 7.81 7.47 14.44
N THR A 315 7.91 8.74 14.04
CA THR A 315 9.19 9.45 13.92
C THR A 315 9.45 10.43 15.07
N GLY A 316 8.44 10.78 15.87
CA GLY A 316 8.55 11.79 16.93
C GLY A 316 8.67 13.24 16.43
N LYS A 317 8.69 13.43 15.10
CA LYS A 317 8.83 14.75 14.45
C LYS A 317 7.49 15.49 14.43
N TRP A 318 7.54 16.82 14.40
CA TRP A 318 6.34 17.64 14.21
C TRP A 318 5.80 17.49 12.79
N ILE A 319 4.49 17.30 12.67
CA ILE A 319 3.82 17.14 11.38
C ILE A 319 3.45 18.52 10.82
N GLN A 320 3.89 18.85 9.61
CA GLN A 320 3.64 20.15 8.97
C GLN A 320 2.46 20.16 7.98
N GLY A 321 1.87 18.98 7.71
CA GLY A 321 0.83 18.79 6.69
C GLY A 321 -0.37 17.95 7.16
N PRO A 322 -1.11 17.32 6.23
CA PRO A 322 -2.19 16.41 6.54
C PRO A 322 -1.72 15.26 7.44
N HIS A 323 -2.54 14.91 8.43
CA HIS A 323 -2.23 13.85 9.38
C HIS A 323 -3.46 12.96 9.60
N VAL A 324 -3.20 11.73 10.00
CA VAL A 324 -4.22 10.76 10.42
C VAL A 324 -4.16 10.64 11.93
N MET A 325 -5.29 10.92 12.57
CA MET A 325 -5.46 10.66 14.01
C MET A 325 -5.95 9.24 14.22
N LEU A 326 -5.38 8.56 15.20
CA LEU A 326 -5.80 7.22 15.59
C LEU A 326 -6.91 7.31 16.63
N GLY A 327 -8.05 6.70 16.34
CA GLY A 327 -9.30 6.87 17.08
C GLY A 327 -9.14 6.72 18.60
N GLY A 328 -9.38 7.81 19.33
CA GLY A 328 -9.45 7.84 20.80
C GLY A 328 -8.18 8.30 21.51
N THR A 329 -7.04 8.40 20.84
CA THR A 329 -5.76 8.83 21.45
C THR A 329 -5.27 10.14 20.83
N GLN A 330 -4.43 10.90 21.56
CA GLN A 330 -3.70 12.04 20.97
C GLN A 330 -2.55 11.60 20.04
N MET A 331 -2.54 10.34 19.58
CA MET A 331 -1.53 9.84 18.68
C MET A 331 -1.91 10.17 17.24
N SER A 332 -0.96 10.80 16.56
CA SER A 332 -1.06 11.20 15.17
C SER A 332 0.11 10.63 14.37
N MET A 333 -0.12 10.38 13.09
CA MET A 333 0.93 10.14 12.11
C MET A 333 0.69 11.02 10.90
N SER A 334 1.76 11.39 10.20
CA SER A 334 1.65 12.09 8.92
C SER A 334 0.90 11.23 7.90
N MET A 335 0.27 11.86 6.91
CA MET A 335 -0.37 11.12 5.83
C MET A 335 0.63 10.24 5.07
N ALA A 336 1.88 10.69 4.89
CA ALA A 336 2.93 9.91 4.23
C ALA A 336 3.23 8.62 4.99
N GLU A 337 3.36 8.69 6.33
CA GLU A 337 3.51 7.51 7.20
C GLU A 337 2.31 6.57 7.09
N ALA A 338 1.09 7.10 7.06
CA ALA A 338 -0.12 6.31 6.95
C ALA A 338 -0.21 5.56 5.60
N VAL A 339 0.22 6.19 4.51
CA VAL A 339 0.31 5.57 3.18
C VAL A 339 1.43 4.53 3.12
N MET A 340 2.61 4.81 3.68
CA MET A 340 3.69 3.80 3.78
C MET A 340 3.20 2.55 4.53
N LEU A 341 2.43 2.72 5.61
CA LEU A 341 1.81 1.61 6.32
C LEU A 341 0.80 0.85 5.47
N SER A 342 -0.03 1.53 4.66
CA SER A 342 -1.05 0.84 3.83
C SER A 342 -0.45 0.00 2.71
N HIS A 343 0.75 0.32 2.25
CA HIS A 343 1.47 -0.48 1.25
C HIS A 343 1.98 -1.81 1.82
N VAL A 344 2.33 -1.85 3.11
CA VAL A 344 3.01 -3.00 3.71
C VAL A 344 2.11 -3.84 4.61
N THR A 345 0.98 -3.30 5.07
CA THR A 345 0.02 -4.03 5.90
C THR A 345 -1.43 -3.60 5.62
N ALA A 346 -2.32 -4.59 5.50
CA ALA A 346 -3.77 -4.36 5.42
C ALA A 346 -4.35 -3.88 6.76
N PHE A 347 -3.60 -4.05 7.84
CA PHE A 347 -3.84 -3.41 9.11
C PHE A 347 -3.16 -2.05 9.08
N SER A 348 -3.63 -1.13 8.23
CA SER A 348 -3.21 0.28 8.22
C SER A 348 -4.42 1.15 8.56
N PRO A 349 -4.23 2.36 9.14
CA PRO A 349 -5.35 3.30 9.34
C PRO A 349 -6.02 3.72 8.03
N LEU A 350 -5.32 3.63 6.89
CA LEU A 350 -5.88 3.89 5.55
C LEU A 350 -6.39 2.62 4.86
N ALA A 351 -6.63 1.54 5.59
CA ALA A 351 -7.28 0.34 5.09
C ALA A 351 -8.50 0.06 5.97
N ASP A 352 -8.41 -0.87 6.91
CA ASP A 352 -9.49 -1.11 7.88
C ASP A 352 -9.34 -0.23 9.14
N GLY A 353 -8.10 0.06 9.57
CA GLY A 353 -7.79 0.93 10.71
C GLY A 353 -8.30 0.48 12.08
N LYS A 354 -9.10 -0.59 12.15
CA LYS A 354 -9.78 -1.03 13.38
C LYS A 354 -8.84 -1.55 14.47
N TRP A 355 -7.61 -1.94 14.12
CA TRP A 355 -6.61 -2.44 15.07
C TRP A 355 -5.87 -1.33 15.86
N LEU A 356 -5.81 -0.09 15.36
CA LEU A 356 -5.16 1.03 16.07
C LEU A 356 -6.04 1.64 17.17
N ARG A 357 -7.25 1.12 17.35
CA ARG A 357 -8.06 1.35 18.54
C ARG A 357 -7.51 0.42 19.64
N ILE A 358 -6.43 0.86 20.27
CA ILE A 358 -5.91 0.29 21.52
C ILE A 358 -6.76 0.79 22.67
#